data_AF-A0A2E4C8J0-F1
#
_entry.id   AF-A0A2E4C8J0-F1
#
_cell.length_a   1.000
_cell.length_b   1.000
_cell.length_c   1.000
_cell.angle_alpha   90.00
_cell.angle_beta   90.00
_cell.angle_gamma   90.00
#
_symmetry.space_group_name_H-M   'P 1'
#
loop_
_entity.id
_entity.type
_entity.pdbx_description
1 polymer ?
#
loop_
_entity_poly.entity_id
_entity_poly.type
_entity_poly.pdbx_seq_one_letter_code
_entity_poly.pdbx_strand_id
1 'polypeptide(L)'
;MKEIVRMLHTSDVHIGHAKGSSGTHLEVCQCPALAIADAARRYQADVLMVAGDLFDHARLPDSAVRSTLEILSEPELPVVVIPGNHDVHDKQSLWDRCRQDVEKTGIELFEELEGSSLVLEANQMTIWGRAMNEHEPGYRPLLNPPKRPDTKWFVVAAHGHLNLSSEDAYRSSPITFEEISSTNADYVALGHWHVPTDASHGSVTAWYPGTPMGMPGNGTAALVTFGDEIRVEHVPVIEPDKGCV
;
A
#
# COMPACT_ATOMS: atom_id res chain seq x y z
N MET A 1 16.50 10.52 -16.45
CA MET A 1 15.17 9.91 -16.23
C MET A 1 15.31 8.42 -16.46
N LYS A 2 14.70 7.59 -15.62
CA LYS A 2 14.79 6.12 -15.76
C LYS A 2 13.88 5.63 -16.88
N GLU A 3 14.40 4.79 -17.77
CA GLU A 3 13.58 4.17 -18.83
C GLU A 3 12.58 3.16 -18.27
N ILE A 4 13.00 2.43 -17.23
CA ILE A 4 12.23 1.43 -16.50
C ILE A 4 12.12 1.88 -15.04
N VAL A 5 10.90 1.85 -14.49
CA VAL A 5 10.63 2.11 -13.07
C VAL A 5 10.13 0.82 -12.41
N ARG A 6 10.62 0.51 -11.20
CA ARG A 6 10.13 -0.60 -10.39
C ARG A 6 9.41 -0.09 -9.16
N MET A 7 8.16 -0.49 -8.98
CA MET A 7 7.42 -0.24 -7.75
C MET A 7 7.28 -1.55 -6.97
N LEU A 8 7.63 -1.54 -5.69
CA LEU A 8 7.20 -2.61 -4.79
C LEU A 8 5.86 -2.17 -4.19
N HIS A 9 4.79 -2.88 -4.54
CA HIS A 9 3.45 -2.66 -4.03
C HIS A 9 3.11 -3.72 -2.99
N THR A 10 2.74 -3.27 -1.79
CA THR A 10 2.27 -4.09 -0.67
C THR A 10 1.02 -3.47 -0.05
N SER A 11 0.27 -4.23 0.73
CA SER A 11 -0.87 -3.76 1.53
C SER A 11 -1.05 -4.70 2.73
N ASP A 12 -1.99 -4.39 3.63
CA ASP A 12 -2.44 -5.35 4.66
C ASP A 12 -1.28 -5.91 5.49
N VAL A 13 -0.37 -5.02 5.90
CA VAL A 13 0.83 -5.36 6.68
C VAL A 13 0.45 -5.72 8.11
N HIS A 14 -0.55 -5.03 8.66
CA HIS A 14 -1.12 -5.27 9.99
C HIS A 14 -0.07 -5.34 11.09
N ILE A 15 0.82 -4.34 11.16
CA ILE A 15 1.75 -4.21 12.30
C ILE A 15 0.93 -4.19 13.60
N GLY A 16 1.29 -5.04 14.55
CA GLY A 16 0.51 -5.29 15.76
C GLY A 16 -0.24 -6.62 15.77
N HIS A 17 -0.55 -7.17 14.59
CA HIS A 17 -1.19 -8.48 14.45
C HIS A 17 -0.18 -9.58 14.13
N ALA A 18 0.64 -9.35 13.12
CA ALA A 18 1.59 -10.33 12.61
C ALA A 18 2.61 -10.71 13.70
N LYS A 19 2.74 -12.01 13.96
CA LYS A 19 3.76 -12.55 14.86
C LYS A 19 4.89 -13.12 14.02
N GLY A 20 6.12 -12.79 14.37
CA GLY A 20 7.26 -13.43 13.76
C GLY A 20 7.32 -14.91 14.14
N SER A 21 7.87 -15.71 13.23
CA SER A 21 7.96 -17.16 13.38
C SER A 21 9.29 -17.63 13.98
N SER A 22 10.30 -16.76 13.97
CA SER A 22 11.69 -17.11 14.26
C SER A 22 12.44 -16.01 15.02
N GLY A 23 13.30 -16.42 15.96
CA GLY A 23 14.18 -15.50 16.69
C GLY A 23 13.49 -14.76 17.85
N THR A 24 14.03 -13.61 18.21
CA THR A 24 13.49 -12.77 19.28
C THR A 24 12.71 -11.61 18.67
N HIS A 25 11.57 -11.27 19.25
CA HIS A 25 10.74 -10.18 18.77
C HIS A 25 10.53 -9.14 19.87
N LEU A 26 10.41 -7.88 19.45
CA LEU A 26 9.85 -6.82 20.28
C LEU A 26 8.38 -7.13 20.61
N GLU A 27 7.83 -6.43 21.61
CA GLU A 27 6.42 -6.56 22.01
C GLU A 27 5.47 -6.36 20.82
N VAL A 28 5.75 -5.35 19.99
CA VAL A 28 5.16 -5.22 18.66
C VAL A 28 6.20 -5.65 17.64
N CYS A 29 5.90 -6.75 16.93
CA CYS A 29 6.80 -7.33 15.95
C CYS A 29 7.04 -6.37 14.77
N GLN A 30 8.30 -6.06 14.48
CA GLN A 30 8.72 -5.23 13.34
C GLN A 30 9.21 -6.07 12.15
N CYS A 31 9.13 -7.41 12.23
CA CYS A 31 9.55 -8.30 11.15
C CYS A 31 8.86 -8.03 9.79
N PRO A 32 7.54 -7.70 9.73
CA PRO A 32 6.92 -7.35 8.46
C PRO A 32 7.55 -6.12 7.80
N ALA A 33 7.78 -5.05 8.57
CA ALA A 33 8.41 -3.83 8.07
C ALA A 33 9.85 -4.08 7.60
N LEU A 34 10.64 -4.83 8.38
CA LEU A 34 12.01 -5.22 8.02
C LEU A 34 12.05 -6.04 6.74
N ALA A 35 11.13 -7.00 6.60
CA ALA A 35 11.02 -7.86 5.42
C ALA A 35 10.65 -7.07 4.17
N ILE A 36 9.73 -6.10 4.28
CA ILE A 36 9.35 -5.21 3.17
C ILE A 36 10.54 -4.32 2.77
N ALA A 37 11.23 -3.72 3.74
CA ALA A 37 12.39 -2.87 3.47
C ALA A 37 13.52 -3.66 2.80
N ASP A 38 13.79 -4.90 3.24
CA ASP A 38 14.74 -5.79 2.59
C ASP A 38 14.28 -6.19 1.17
N ALA A 39 13.00 -6.52 0.97
CA ALA A 39 12.46 -6.81 -0.35
C ALA A 39 12.63 -5.62 -1.31
N ALA A 40 12.35 -4.39 -0.84
CA ALA A 40 12.51 -3.19 -1.65
C ALA A 40 13.97 -3.01 -2.12
N ARG A 41 14.95 -3.25 -1.23
CA ARG A 41 16.38 -3.24 -1.59
C ARG A 41 16.75 -4.38 -2.54
N ARG A 42 16.33 -5.61 -2.21
CA ARG A 42 16.65 -6.84 -2.95
C ARG A 42 16.15 -6.78 -4.39
N TYR A 43 14.95 -6.29 -4.60
CA TYR A 43 14.33 -6.17 -5.93
C TYR A 43 14.60 -4.82 -6.60
N GLN A 44 15.45 -3.99 -6.01
CA GLN A 44 15.87 -2.69 -6.55
C GLN A 44 14.66 -1.81 -6.90
N ALA A 45 13.71 -1.73 -5.97
CA ALA A 45 12.55 -0.88 -6.09
C ALA A 45 12.98 0.59 -6.19
N ASP A 46 12.25 1.34 -7.01
CA ASP A 46 12.36 2.78 -7.14
C ASP A 46 11.32 3.52 -6.31
N VAL A 47 10.21 2.83 -5.98
CA VAL A 47 9.09 3.36 -5.20
C VAL A 47 8.54 2.21 -4.35
N LEU A 48 8.22 2.48 -3.09
CA LEU A 48 7.45 1.58 -2.24
C LEU A 48 6.05 2.16 -2.07
N MET A 49 5.05 1.37 -2.48
CA MET A 49 3.63 1.72 -2.34
C MET A 49 2.99 0.82 -1.29
N VAL A 50 2.43 1.42 -0.23
CA VAL A 50 1.66 0.72 0.80
C VAL A 50 0.18 1.10 0.65
N ALA A 51 -0.62 0.20 0.07
CA ALA A 51 -2.03 0.44 -0.25
C ALA A 51 -2.97 0.15 0.94
N GLY A 52 -2.72 0.76 2.10
CA GLY A 52 -3.57 0.65 3.29
C GLY A 52 -3.28 -0.53 4.22
N ASP A 53 -3.83 -0.42 5.43
CA ASP A 53 -3.66 -1.38 6.54
C ASP A 53 -2.19 -1.64 6.86
N LEU A 54 -1.40 -0.55 7.00
CA LEU A 54 -0.04 -0.65 7.51
C LEU A 54 -0.07 -1.07 8.99
N PHE A 55 -1.00 -0.51 9.75
CA PHE A 55 -1.17 -0.78 11.18
C PHE A 55 -2.49 -1.50 11.45
N ASP A 56 -2.48 -2.51 12.32
CA ASP A 56 -3.68 -3.31 12.65
C ASP A 56 -4.71 -2.53 13.50
N HIS A 57 -4.28 -1.52 14.27
CA HIS A 57 -5.19 -0.68 15.03
C HIS A 57 -4.55 0.61 15.56
N ALA A 58 -5.39 1.62 15.84
CA ALA A 58 -4.94 2.90 16.38
C ALA A 58 -4.32 2.86 17.80
N ARG A 59 -4.45 1.77 18.56
CA ARG A 59 -3.93 1.65 19.94
C ARG A 59 -2.45 1.28 20.05
N LEU A 60 -1.73 1.15 18.93
CA LEU A 60 -0.30 0.76 18.97
C LEU A 60 0.54 1.80 19.75
N PRO A 61 1.58 1.37 20.48
CA PRO A 61 2.53 2.29 21.09
C PRO A 61 3.21 3.18 20.04
N ASP A 62 3.40 4.47 20.35
CA ASP A 62 4.04 5.43 19.44
C ASP A 62 5.45 4.97 19.02
N SER A 63 6.17 4.27 19.91
CA SER A 63 7.48 3.69 19.60
C SER A 63 7.42 2.63 18.51
N ALA A 64 6.37 1.82 18.48
CA ALA A 64 6.20 0.80 17.44
C ALA A 64 5.86 1.44 16.10
N VAL A 65 4.97 2.44 16.10
CA VAL A 65 4.62 3.21 14.90
C VAL A 65 5.84 3.91 14.33
N ARG A 66 6.60 4.65 15.17
CA ARG A 66 7.84 5.32 14.76
C ARG A 66 8.85 4.34 14.17
N SER A 67 9.09 3.21 14.85
CA SER A 67 10.04 2.20 14.37
C SER A 67 9.62 1.64 13.01
N THR A 68 8.34 1.36 12.79
CA THR A 68 7.84 0.92 11.49
C THR A 68 8.13 1.95 10.40
N LEU A 69 7.80 3.22 10.63
CA LEU A 69 8.03 4.30 9.66
C LEU A 69 9.53 4.47 9.36
N GLU A 70 10.37 4.46 10.39
CA GLU A 70 11.83 4.55 10.25
C GLU A 70 12.35 3.38 9.38
N ILE A 71 11.97 2.14 9.70
CA ILE A 71 12.39 0.93 8.97
C ILE A 71 11.99 1.02 7.49
N LEU A 72 10.74 1.42 7.19
CA LEU A 72 10.26 1.52 5.81
C LEU A 72 10.96 2.62 5.01
N SER A 73 11.48 3.66 5.68
CA SER A 73 12.23 4.75 5.04
C SER A 73 13.71 4.42 4.78
N GLU A 74 14.29 3.44 5.47
CA GLU A 74 15.71 3.10 5.35
C GLU A 74 16.19 2.67 3.94
N PRO A 75 15.36 2.16 3.01
CA PRO A 75 15.80 1.92 1.64
C PRO A 75 16.12 3.20 0.84
N GLU A 76 15.87 4.39 1.40
CA GLU A 76 16.18 5.71 0.80
C GLU A 76 15.51 5.92 -0.58
N LEU A 77 14.28 5.44 -0.72
CA LEU A 77 13.44 5.60 -1.91
C LEU A 77 12.09 6.23 -1.52
N PRO A 78 11.34 6.84 -2.46
CA PRO A 78 10.00 7.34 -2.19
C PRO A 78 9.07 6.24 -1.65
N VAL A 79 8.54 6.47 -0.45
CA VAL A 79 7.55 5.60 0.19
C VAL A 79 6.22 6.34 0.21
N VAL A 80 5.20 5.77 -0.41
CA VAL A 80 3.85 6.33 -0.48
C VAL A 80 2.89 5.42 0.26
N VAL A 81 2.05 6.01 1.11
CA VAL A 81 1.10 5.28 1.95
C VAL A 81 -0.28 5.91 1.80
N ILE A 82 -1.31 5.07 1.63
CA ILE A 82 -2.70 5.48 1.87
C ILE A 82 -3.19 4.80 3.17
N PRO A 83 -4.05 5.45 3.97
CA PRO A 83 -4.79 4.79 5.05
C PRO A 83 -5.76 3.71 4.55
N GLY A 84 -5.87 2.59 5.28
CA GLY A 84 -6.84 1.52 5.07
C GLY A 84 -7.99 1.54 6.10
N ASN A 85 -8.63 0.39 6.32
CA ASN A 85 -9.76 0.27 7.25
C ASN A 85 -9.36 0.00 8.72
N HIS A 86 -8.14 -0.49 8.97
CA HIS A 86 -7.62 -0.68 10.33
C HIS A 86 -6.90 0.56 10.89
N ASP A 87 -6.35 1.37 9.99
CA ASP A 87 -5.67 2.62 10.28
C ASP A 87 -6.36 3.81 9.60
N VAL A 88 -7.70 3.86 9.70
CA VAL A 88 -8.52 4.95 9.15
C VAL A 88 -8.05 6.34 9.58
N HIS A 89 -8.21 7.31 8.69
CA HIS A 89 -7.95 8.72 8.95
C HIS A 89 -9.20 9.41 9.53
N ASP A 90 -9.59 9.02 10.74
CA ASP A 90 -10.73 9.57 11.48
C ASP A 90 -10.29 10.52 12.62
N LYS A 91 -11.22 10.91 13.51
CA LYS A 91 -10.91 11.81 14.66
C LYS A 91 -9.98 11.20 15.71
N GLN A 92 -9.75 9.88 15.67
CA GLN A 92 -8.86 9.12 16.54
C GLN A 92 -7.68 8.54 15.74
N SER A 93 -7.44 9.09 14.55
CA SER A 93 -6.45 8.62 13.59
C SER A 93 -5.08 8.43 14.22
N LEU A 94 -4.54 7.22 14.01
CA LEU A 94 -3.15 6.93 14.34
C LEU A 94 -2.20 7.87 13.59
N TRP A 95 -2.56 8.25 12.35
CA TRP A 95 -1.78 9.13 11.50
C TRP A 95 -1.66 10.54 12.07
N ASP A 96 -2.73 11.08 12.66
CA ASP A 96 -2.67 12.38 13.35
C ASP A 96 -1.72 12.35 14.54
N ARG A 97 -1.74 11.25 15.30
CA ARG A 97 -0.85 11.06 16.45
C ARG A 97 0.62 10.93 16.05
N CYS A 98 0.91 10.29 14.92
CA CYS A 98 2.28 10.08 14.44
C CYS A 98 2.72 11.06 13.33
N ARG A 99 1.98 12.14 13.08
CA ARG A 99 2.26 13.12 12.01
C ARG A 99 3.72 13.60 11.99
N GLN A 100 4.26 13.94 13.15
CA GLN A 100 5.66 14.38 13.27
C GLN A 100 6.66 13.27 12.92
N ASP A 101 6.32 12.00 13.17
CA ASP A 101 7.19 10.88 12.82
C ASP A 101 7.12 10.64 11.30
N VAL A 102 5.94 10.74 10.67
CA VAL A 102 5.78 10.70 9.20
C VAL A 102 6.64 11.78 8.53
N GLU A 103 6.50 13.04 8.97
CA GLU A 103 7.28 14.18 8.45
C GLU A 103 8.80 13.96 8.53
N LYS A 104 9.29 13.37 9.64
CA LYS A 104 10.73 13.10 9.82
C LYS A 104 11.26 12.02 8.88
N THR A 105 10.44 11.02 8.59
CA THR A 105 10.83 9.91 7.70
C THR A 105 10.76 10.27 6.21
N GLY A 106 10.05 11.35 5.86
CA GLY A 106 9.80 11.71 4.46
C GLY A 106 8.85 10.77 3.75
N ILE A 107 8.09 9.96 4.49
CA ILE A 107 7.00 9.15 3.94
C ILE A 107 5.89 10.07 3.44
N GLU A 108 5.41 9.82 2.23
CA GLU A 108 4.33 10.55 1.59
C GLU A 108 3.00 9.88 1.95
N LEU A 109 2.31 10.43 2.95
CA LEU A 109 1.01 9.95 3.40
C LEU A 109 -0.12 10.69 2.66
N PHE A 110 -0.97 9.95 1.96
CA PHE A 110 -2.18 10.51 1.35
C PHE A 110 -3.33 10.48 2.34
N GLU A 111 -3.44 11.54 3.13
CA GLU A 111 -4.42 11.71 4.21
C GLU A 111 -5.71 12.44 3.79
N GLU A 112 -5.76 12.99 2.58
CA GLU A 112 -6.91 13.75 2.10
C GLU A 112 -8.08 12.84 1.68
N LEU A 113 -9.27 13.11 2.19
CA LEU A 113 -10.48 12.32 1.90
C LEU A 113 -10.96 12.48 0.45
N GLU A 114 -10.73 13.65 -0.14
CA GLU A 114 -10.99 13.91 -1.56
C GLU A 114 -9.87 13.40 -2.48
N GLY A 115 -8.77 12.95 -1.87
CA GLY A 115 -7.59 12.45 -2.53
C GLY A 115 -6.55 13.50 -2.85
N SER A 116 -5.30 13.07 -2.95
CA SER A 116 -4.13 13.88 -3.25
C SER A 116 -3.26 13.19 -4.30
N SER A 117 -2.37 13.96 -4.94
CA SER A 117 -1.42 13.45 -5.93
C SER A 117 0.01 13.80 -5.54
N LEU A 118 0.93 12.89 -5.81
CA LEU A 118 2.38 13.11 -5.74
C LEU A 118 2.99 12.91 -7.12
N VAL A 119 3.87 13.84 -7.52
CA VAL A 119 4.66 13.72 -8.75
C VAL A 119 6.09 13.30 -8.38
N LEU A 120 6.49 12.12 -8.84
CA LEU A 120 7.84 11.59 -8.73
C LEU A 120 8.60 11.87 -10.03
N GLU A 121 9.20 13.06 -10.12
CA GLU A 121 9.84 13.57 -11.33
C GLU A 121 10.93 12.64 -11.88
N ALA A 122 11.76 12.06 -11.00
CA ALA A 122 12.83 11.13 -11.39
C ALA A 122 12.31 9.86 -12.08
N ASN A 123 11.07 9.47 -11.74
CA ASN A 123 10.35 8.29 -12.23
C ASN A 123 9.37 8.63 -13.36
N GLN A 124 9.15 9.92 -13.67
CA GLN A 124 8.08 10.40 -14.56
C GLN A 124 6.72 9.78 -14.20
N MET A 125 6.42 9.73 -12.91
CA MET A 125 5.25 9.03 -12.37
C MET A 125 4.41 9.98 -11.53
N THR A 126 3.09 9.96 -11.72
CA THR A 126 2.14 10.54 -10.77
C THR A 126 1.42 9.40 -10.04
N ILE A 127 1.32 9.52 -8.72
CA ILE A 127 0.56 8.62 -7.87
C ILE A 127 -0.58 9.43 -7.26
N TRP A 128 -1.81 8.96 -7.41
CA TRP A 128 -2.99 9.51 -6.73
C TRP A 128 -3.59 8.48 -5.80
N GLY A 129 -4.15 8.92 -4.69
CA GLY A 129 -4.96 8.08 -3.81
C GLY A 129 -5.75 8.95 -2.85
N ARG A 130 -6.64 8.32 -2.08
CA ARG A 130 -7.45 8.99 -1.06
C ARG A 130 -7.48 8.21 0.23
N ALA A 131 -7.57 8.92 1.34
CA ALA A 131 -7.69 8.32 2.65
C ALA A 131 -9.09 7.76 2.90
N MET A 132 -9.16 6.69 3.68
CA MET A 132 -10.41 6.18 4.24
C MET A 132 -10.65 6.81 5.60
N ASN A 133 -11.79 7.49 5.78
CA ASN A 133 -12.25 7.97 7.08
C ASN A 133 -13.14 6.97 7.81
N GLU A 134 -13.90 6.16 7.06
CA GLU A 134 -14.81 5.17 7.61
C GLU A 134 -14.98 4.00 6.64
N HIS A 135 -14.93 2.78 7.18
CA HIS A 135 -15.11 1.56 6.40
C HIS A 135 -16.60 1.18 6.31
N GLU A 136 -17.33 1.92 5.49
CA GLU A 136 -18.77 1.74 5.28
C GLU A 136 -19.13 1.58 3.78
N PRO A 137 -20.33 1.08 3.45
CA PRO A 137 -20.76 0.88 2.04
C PRO A 137 -20.85 2.18 1.22
N GLY A 138 -20.93 3.33 1.88
CA GLY A 138 -20.95 4.65 1.25
C GLY A 138 -19.57 5.13 0.78
N TYR A 139 -18.50 4.69 1.42
CA TYR A 139 -17.13 5.05 1.03
C TYR A 139 -16.77 4.43 -0.32
N ARG A 140 -16.25 5.24 -1.25
CA ARG A 140 -15.88 4.81 -2.60
C ARG A 140 -14.38 5.06 -2.83
N PRO A 141 -13.52 4.02 -2.76
CA PRO A 141 -12.07 4.17 -2.80
C PRO A 141 -11.55 4.79 -4.10
N LEU A 142 -12.21 4.50 -5.23
CA LEU A 142 -11.85 5.01 -6.57
C LEU A 142 -12.75 6.17 -7.02
N LEU A 143 -13.36 6.91 -6.09
CA LEU A 143 -14.19 8.05 -6.44
C LEU A 143 -13.32 9.22 -6.91
N ASN A 144 -13.71 9.85 -8.02
CA ASN A 144 -13.11 11.08 -8.56
C ASN A 144 -11.56 11.08 -8.68
N PRO A 145 -10.92 10.04 -9.25
CA PRO A 145 -9.51 10.16 -9.61
C PRO A 145 -9.33 11.35 -10.58
N PRO A 146 -8.17 12.02 -10.55
CA PRO A 146 -7.91 13.13 -11.45
C PRO A 146 -7.89 12.63 -12.90
N LYS A 147 -8.05 13.56 -13.84
CA LYS A 147 -7.75 13.26 -15.24
C LYS A 147 -6.30 12.78 -15.35
N ARG A 148 -6.05 11.85 -16.28
CA ARG A 148 -4.70 11.31 -16.53
C ARG A 148 -3.68 12.45 -16.63
N PRO A 149 -2.67 12.48 -15.74
CA PRO A 149 -1.61 13.49 -15.76
C PRO A 149 -0.71 13.36 -17.00
N ASP A 150 0.07 14.41 -17.28
CA ASP A 150 1.02 14.44 -18.40
C ASP A 150 2.32 13.65 -18.11
N THR A 151 2.45 13.04 -16.94
CA THR A 151 3.55 12.13 -16.61
C THR A 151 3.51 10.87 -17.46
N LYS A 152 4.67 10.22 -17.62
CA LYS A 152 4.78 8.97 -18.38
C LYS A 152 3.89 7.88 -17.75
N TRP A 153 3.95 7.77 -16.42
CA TRP A 153 3.21 6.79 -15.64
C TRP A 153 2.16 7.46 -14.76
N PHE A 154 0.98 6.84 -14.69
CA PHE A 154 -0.08 7.20 -13.76
C PHE A 154 -0.49 5.99 -12.93
N VAL A 155 -0.38 6.12 -11.61
CA VAL A 155 -0.76 5.10 -10.64
C VAL A 155 -1.89 5.63 -9.76
N VAL A 156 -2.89 4.78 -9.51
CA VAL A 156 -3.96 5.05 -8.56
C VAL A 156 -3.89 4.05 -7.42
N ALA A 157 -3.90 4.53 -6.18
CA ALA A 157 -3.90 3.71 -4.98
C ALA A 157 -5.28 3.74 -4.31
N ALA A 158 -5.78 2.57 -3.90
CA ALA A 158 -7.06 2.44 -3.23
C ALA A 158 -7.07 1.25 -2.26
N HIS A 159 -7.87 1.35 -1.19
CA HIS A 159 -8.06 0.28 -0.23
C HIS A 159 -9.56 -0.04 -0.11
N GLY A 160 -9.97 -1.25 -0.47
CA GLY A 160 -11.37 -1.64 -0.48
C GLY A 160 -11.69 -2.96 -1.18
N HIS A 161 -12.97 -3.32 -1.19
CA HIS A 161 -13.43 -4.64 -1.59
C HIS A 161 -13.86 -4.70 -3.05
N LEU A 162 -13.25 -5.57 -3.88
CA LEU A 162 -13.68 -5.77 -5.26
C LEU A 162 -14.98 -6.56 -5.34
N ASN A 163 -16.02 -5.96 -5.95
CA ASN A 163 -17.30 -6.61 -6.15
C ASN A 163 -17.21 -7.65 -7.28
N LEU A 164 -17.31 -8.93 -6.93
CA LEU A 164 -17.33 -10.04 -7.90
C LEU A 164 -18.75 -10.52 -8.20
N SER A 165 -19.71 -10.21 -7.32
CA SER A 165 -21.09 -10.66 -7.42
C SER A 165 -22.08 -9.58 -6.97
N SER A 166 -23.37 -9.80 -7.23
CA SER A 166 -24.43 -8.92 -6.72
C SER A 166 -24.57 -8.97 -5.19
N GLU A 167 -24.05 -10.01 -4.54
CA GLU A 167 -24.05 -10.12 -3.07
C GLU A 167 -23.04 -9.16 -2.43
N ASP A 168 -22.00 -8.77 -3.16
CA ASP A 168 -20.96 -7.84 -2.69
C ASP A 168 -21.44 -6.37 -2.68
N ALA A 169 -22.62 -6.09 -3.24
CA ALA A 169 -23.17 -4.73 -3.32
C ALA A 169 -23.36 -4.04 -1.95
N TYR A 170 -23.39 -4.81 -0.86
CA TYR A 170 -23.54 -4.31 0.51
C TYR A 170 -22.23 -4.35 1.32
N ARG A 171 -21.10 -4.76 0.71
CA ARG A 171 -19.79 -4.70 1.35
C ARG A 171 -19.36 -3.26 1.56
N SER A 172 -18.60 -3.03 2.62
CA SER A 172 -17.97 -1.74 2.89
C SER A 172 -16.87 -1.44 1.88
N SER A 173 -16.69 -0.17 1.56
CA SER A 173 -15.64 0.33 0.66
C SER A 173 -15.58 -0.42 -0.69
N PRO A 174 -16.70 -0.58 -1.42
CA PRO A 174 -16.74 -1.37 -2.65
C PRO A 174 -15.94 -0.72 -3.79
N ILE A 175 -15.33 -1.59 -4.59
CA ILE A 175 -14.60 -1.29 -5.82
C ILE A 175 -15.20 -2.15 -6.94
N THR A 176 -15.37 -1.57 -8.12
CA THR A 176 -15.87 -2.28 -9.30
C THR A 176 -14.82 -2.31 -10.40
N PHE A 177 -14.89 -3.31 -11.26
CA PHE A 177 -14.07 -3.39 -12.47
C PHE A 177 -14.24 -2.16 -13.39
N GLU A 178 -15.45 -1.58 -13.42
CA GLU A 178 -15.72 -0.38 -14.21
C GLU A 178 -15.03 0.86 -13.63
N GLU A 179 -15.04 1.03 -12.29
CA GLU A 179 -14.25 2.07 -11.62
C GLU A 179 -12.74 1.90 -11.89
N ILE A 180 -12.21 0.67 -11.82
CA ILE A 180 -10.80 0.37 -12.15
C ILE A 180 -10.49 0.85 -13.57
N SER A 181 -11.27 0.42 -14.56
CA SER A 181 -11.03 0.81 -15.97
C SER A 181 -11.20 2.31 -16.22
N SER A 182 -12.10 2.97 -15.48
CA SER A 182 -12.40 4.40 -15.61
C SER A 182 -11.28 5.32 -15.07
N THR A 183 -10.36 4.79 -14.26
CA THR A 183 -9.19 5.55 -13.77
C THR A 183 -8.29 6.05 -14.90
N ASN A 184 -8.23 5.33 -16.03
CA ASN A 184 -7.24 5.55 -17.10
C ASN A 184 -5.77 5.52 -16.60
N ALA A 185 -5.54 4.86 -15.46
CA ALA A 185 -4.22 4.63 -14.90
C ALA A 185 -3.48 3.53 -15.67
N ASP A 186 -2.15 3.54 -15.59
CA ASP A 186 -1.34 2.42 -16.05
C ASP A 186 -1.38 1.26 -15.04
N TYR A 187 -1.47 1.61 -13.74
CA TYR A 187 -1.55 0.65 -12.65
C TYR A 187 -2.48 1.12 -11.53
N VAL A 188 -3.30 0.22 -10.98
CA VAL A 188 -4.07 0.44 -9.76
C VAL A 188 -3.53 -0.45 -8.63
N ALA A 189 -2.97 0.18 -7.61
CA ALA A 189 -2.47 -0.45 -6.40
C ALA A 189 -3.61 -0.62 -5.39
N LEU A 190 -4.13 -1.84 -5.25
CA LEU A 190 -5.25 -2.17 -4.37
C LEU A 190 -4.77 -2.82 -3.07
N GLY A 191 -5.40 -2.51 -1.94
CA GLY A 191 -5.32 -3.28 -0.69
C GLY A 191 -6.69 -3.63 -0.13
N HIS A 192 -6.73 -4.44 0.94
CA HIS A 192 -7.88 -5.02 1.67
C HIS A 192 -7.99 -6.55 1.53
N TRP A 193 -7.50 -7.11 0.43
CA TRP A 193 -7.55 -8.56 0.18
C TRP A 193 -6.20 -9.18 0.50
N HIS A 194 -6.20 -10.10 1.47
CA HIS A 194 -4.98 -10.71 1.99
C HIS A 194 -4.35 -11.77 1.07
N VAL A 195 -5.03 -12.14 -0.02
CA VAL A 195 -4.54 -13.10 -1.03
C VAL A 195 -4.25 -12.36 -2.34
N PRO A 196 -3.06 -12.58 -2.94
CA PRO A 196 -2.74 -12.05 -4.26
C PRO A 196 -3.85 -12.27 -5.28
N THR A 197 -4.37 -11.18 -5.86
CA THR A 197 -5.51 -11.26 -6.78
C THR A 197 -5.36 -10.27 -7.92
N ASP A 198 -5.50 -10.78 -9.15
CA ASP A 198 -5.58 -9.96 -10.35
C ASP A 198 -6.96 -9.31 -10.44
N ALA A 199 -6.99 -7.98 -10.43
CA ALA A 199 -8.19 -7.17 -10.57
C ALA A 199 -8.17 -6.37 -11.89
N SER A 200 -7.25 -6.68 -12.80
CA SER A 200 -7.05 -5.94 -14.05
C SER A 200 -8.32 -5.95 -14.89
N HIS A 201 -8.63 -4.80 -15.50
CA HIS A 201 -9.82 -4.65 -16.32
C HIS A 201 -9.63 -3.64 -17.44
N GLY A 202 -10.10 -3.99 -18.65
CA GLY A 202 -9.84 -3.19 -19.84
C GLY A 202 -8.33 -3.10 -20.11
N SER A 203 -7.82 -1.87 -20.23
CA SER A 203 -6.39 -1.58 -20.42
C SER A 203 -5.65 -1.27 -19.11
N VAL A 204 -6.34 -1.29 -17.96
CA VAL A 204 -5.76 -0.93 -16.67
C VAL A 204 -5.29 -2.19 -15.96
N THR A 205 -4.01 -2.23 -15.61
CA THR A 205 -3.46 -3.30 -14.76
C THR A 205 -3.80 -2.99 -13.31
N ALA A 206 -4.34 -3.95 -12.56
CA ALA A 206 -4.76 -3.72 -11.18
C ALA A 206 -4.58 -4.97 -10.34
N TRP A 207 -4.04 -4.82 -9.13
CA TRP A 207 -3.71 -5.97 -8.28
C TRP A 207 -3.91 -5.68 -6.81
N TYR A 208 -4.42 -6.69 -6.11
CA TYR A 208 -4.22 -6.85 -4.67
C TYR A 208 -2.94 -7.66 -4.46
N PRO A 209 -1.94 -7.17 -3.71
CA PRO A 209 -0.66 -7.86 -3.52
C PRO A 209 -0.76 -8.95 -2.45
N GLY A 210 -1.82 -8.95 -1.65
CA GLY A 210 -1.97 -9.79 -0.46
C GLY A 210 -1.22 -9.25 0.74
N THR A 211 -1.30 -9.98 1.86
CA THR A 211 -0.53 -9.63 3.05
C THR A 211 0.94 -10.10 2.90
N PRO A 212 1.93 -9.23 3.20
CA PRO A 212 3.35 -9.54 3.05
C PRO A 212 3.88 -10.50 4.12
N MET A 213 3.11 -10.77 5.17
CA MET A 213 3.49 -11.71 6.22
C MET A 213 2.28 -12.26 6.97
N GLY A 214 2.29 -13.56 7.26
CA GLY A 214 1.20 -14.22 7.98
C GLY A 214 0.11 -14.80 7.08
N MET A 215 -0.97 -15.28 7.70
CA MET A 215 -2.07 -15.98 7.04
C MET A 215 -3.28 -15.03 6.83
N PRO A 216 -4.10 -15.22 5.78
CA PRO A 216 -4.02 -16.26 4.76
C PRO A 216 -3.06 -15.94 3.60
N GLY A 217 -2.24 -14.89 3.71
CA GLY A 217 -1.32 -14.50 2.65
C GLY A 217 -0.18 -15.49 2.41
N ASN A 218 0.51 -15.27 1.30
CA ASN A 218 1.63 -16.11 0.86
C ASN A 218 2.99 -15.49 1.18
N GLY A 219 3.03 -14.40 1.95
CA GLY A 219 4.27 -13.68 2.24
C GLY A 219 4.87 -13.06 0.99
N THR A 220 4.05 -12.37 0.18
CA THR A 220 4.47 -11.80 -1.10
C THR A 220 4.14 -10.33 -1.19
N ALA A 221 4.84 -9.62 -2.07
CA ALA A 221 4.50 -8.29 -2.54
C ALA A 221 4.47 -8.28 -4.07
N ALA A 222 3.76 -7.33 -4.67
CA ALA A 222 3.74 -7.15 -6.12
C ALA A 222 4.91 -6.27 -6.56
N LEU A 223 5.88 -6.83 -7.29
CA LEU A 223 6.90 -6.07 -8.00
C LEU A 223 6.34 -5.67 -9.36
N VAL A 224 6.06 -4.38 -9.51
CA VAL A 224 5.50 -3.80 -10.74
C VAL A 224 6.61 -3.14 -11.53
N THR A 225 6.83 -3.59 -12.75
CA THR A 225 7.81 -3.01 -13.67
C THR A 225 7.09 -2.18 -14.73
N PHE A 226 7.35 -0.89 -14.75
CA PHE A 226 6.86 0.06 -15.74
C PHE A 226 7.91 0.23 -16.84
N GLY A 227 7.73 -0.48 -17.96
CA GLY A 227 8.61 -0.47 -19.14
C GLY A 227 7.80 -0.25 -20.42
N ASP A 228 8.13 -0.95 -21.52
CA ASP A 228 7.29 -0.92 -22.73
C ASP A 228 5.87 -1.46 -22.47
N GLU A 229 5.77 -2.39 -21.52
CA GLU A 229 4.54 -2.93 -20.96
C GLU A 229 4.62 -2.90 -19.43
N ILE A 230 3.46 -2.88 -18.77
CA ILE A 230 3.37 -3.08 -17.33
C ILE A 230 3.45 -4.58 -17.03
N ARG A 231 4.39 -4.98 -16.17
CA ARG A 231 4.53 -6.37 -15.72
C ARG A 231 4.43 -6.44 -14.21
N VAL A 232 3.70 -7.44 -13.72
CA VAL A 232 3.51 -7.66 -12.28
C VAL A 232 4.01 -9.06 -11.93
N GLU A 233 4.95 -9.12 -10.99
CA GLU A 233 5.50 -10.36 -10.44
C GLU A 233 5.25 -10.39 -8.94
N HIS A 234 4.72 -11.49 -8.41
CA HIS A 234 4.60 -11.66 -6.95
C HIS A 234 5.92 -12.19 -6.41
N VAL A 235 6.64 -11.32 -5.71
CA VAL A 235 7.97 -11.61 -5.18
C VAL A 235 7.88 -11.94 -3.69
N PRO A 236 8.71 -12.88 -3.19
CA PRO A 236 8.68 -13.26 -1.78
C PRO A 236 9.18 -12.12 -0.88
N VAL A 237 8.44 -11.89 0.19
CA VAL A 237 8.77 -11.04 1.34
C VAL A 237 9.20 -11.99 2.47
N ILE A 238 10.49 -11.96 2.80
CA ILE A 238 11.11 -12.98 3.65
C ILE A 238 11.32 -12.42 5.04
N GLU A 239 10.78 -13.09 6.04
CA GLU A 239 10.99 -12.75 7.45
C GLU A 239 12.48 -12.78 7.81
N PRO A 240 12.98 -11.83 8.63
CA PRO A 240 14.36 -11.88 9.12
C PRO A 240 14.63 -13.11 10.00
N ASP A 241 15.73 -13.84 9.72
CA ASP A 241 16.11 -15.06 10.44
C ASP A 241 16.28 -14.88 11.96
N LYS A 242 16.65 -13.67 12.40
CA LYS A 242 16.96 -13.35 13.80
C LYS A 242 15.79 -12.69 14.55
N GLY A 243 14.65 -12.49 13.89
CA GLY A 243 13.56 -11.68 14.42
C GLY A 243 13.84 -10.18 14.29
N CYS A 244 13.28 -9.37 15.19
CA CYS A 244 13.29 -7.90 15.10
C CYS A 244 13.89 -7.21 16.34
N VAL A 245 14.95 -7.79 16.90
CA VAL A 245 15.71 -7.24 18.05
C VAL A 245 17.09 -6.79 17.62
#